data_AF-A0A0N8PR54-F1
#
_entry.id   AF-A0A0N8PR54-F1
#
_cell.length_a   1.000
_cell.length_b   1.000
_cell.length_c   1.000
_cell.angle_alpha   90.00
_cell.angle_beta   90.00
_cell.angle_gamma   90.00
#
_symmetry.space_group_name_H-M   'P 1'
#
loop_
_entity.id
_entity.type
_entity.pdbx_description
1 polymer ?
#
loop_
_entity_poly.entity_id
_entity_poly.type
_entity_poly.pdbx_seq_one_letter_code
_entity_poly.pdbx_strand_id
1 'polypeptide(L)' 'RGNAVSDDVLLLMVNSHDSTVPFRLPGGTKTKWELLLDTAQPDANGPSAVMGRAYKLVARSLVLLRQKPS' A
#
# COMPACT_ATOMS: atom_id res chain seq x y z
N ARG A 1 -8.72 -6.19 33.16
CA ARG A 1 -9.32 -5.96 31.82
C ARG A 1 -8.20 -6.01 30.80
N GLY A 2 -8.34 -6.76 29.71
CA GLY A 2 -7.37 -6.71 28.61
C GLY A 2 -7.64 -5.50 27.72
N ASN A 3 -6.59 -4.81 27.28
CA ASN A 3 -6.70 -3.78 26.24
C ASN A 3 -6.69 -4.46 24.88
N ALA A 4 -7.58 -4.05 23.98
CA ALA A 4 -7.50 -4.46 22.59
C ALA A 4 -6.23 -3.86 21.98
N VAL A 5 -5.31 -4.71 21.56
CA VAL A 5 -4.18 -4.28 20.74
C VAL A 5 -4.71 -4.10 19.32
N SER A 6 -4.69 -2.88 18.81
CA SER A 6 -4.94 -2.62 17.39
C SER A 6 -3.63 -2.22 16.74
N ASP A 7 -3.05 -3.13 15.96
CA ASP A 7 -1.84 -2.84 15.21
C ASP A 7 -2.16 -2.39 13.78
N ASP A 8 -1.23 -1.65 13.20
CA ASP A 8 -1.25 -1.29 11.79
C ASP A 8 -1.15 -2.55 10.91
N VAL A 9 -1.92 -2.60 9.82
CA VAL A 9 -1.77 -3.63 8.78
C VAL A 9 -0.82 -3.11 7.71
N LEU A 10 0.21 -3.87 7.39
CA LEU A 10 1.14 -3.56 6.31
C LEU A 10 0.85 -4.41 5.07
N LEU A 11 0.84 -3.78 3.89
CA LEU A 11 0.76 -4.45 2.61
C LEU A 11 2.06 -4.22 1.85
N LEU A 12 2.84 -5.29 1.68
CA LEU A 12 4.05 -5.31 0.87
C LEU A 12 3.72 -5.86 -0.52
N MET A 13 3.98 -5.06 -1.56
CA MET A 13 3.80 -5.44 -2.96
C MET A 13 5.16 -5.45 -3.65
N VAL A 14 5.51 -6.56 -4.29
CA VAL A 14 6.77 -6.72 -5.03
C VAL A 14 6.44 -7.14 -6.46
N ASN A 15 6.82 -6.32 -7.43
CA ASN A 15 6.76 -6.69 -8.84
C ASN A 15 8.16 -7.03 -9.36
N SER A 16 8.45 -8.33 -9.40
CA SER A 16 9.69 -8.86 -9.99
C SER A 16 9.58 -9.07 -11.50
N HIS A 17 8.43 -8.78 -12.12
CA HIS A 17 8.27 -8.84 -13.58
C HIS A 17 8.93 -7.64 -14.26
N ASP A 18 9.20 -7.78 -15.55
CA ASP A 18 9.68 -6.69 -16.42
C ASP A 18 8.57 -5.74 -16.91
N SER A 19 7.32 -5.97 -16.50
CA SER A 19 6.14 -5.27 -17.01
C SER A 19 5.35 -4.65 -15.85
N THR A 20 4.66 -3.55 -16.12
CA THR A 20 3.77 -2.91 -15.13
C THR A 20 2.52 -3.76 -14.93
N VAL A 21 2.14 -4.02 -13.68
CA VAL A 21 0.95 -4.82 -13.35
C VAL A 21 -0.07 -4.00 -12.54
N PRO A 22 -1.36 -4.06 -12.88
CA PRO A 22 -2.40 -3.50 -12.02
C PRO A 22 -2.64 -4.45 -10.84
N PHE A 23 -2.28 -4.04 -9.63
CA PHE A 23 -2.51 -4.80 -8.40
C PHE A 23 -3.78 -4.34 -7.72
N ARG A 24 -4.73 -5.25 -7.41
CA ARG A 24 -5.95 -4.85 -6.69
C ARG A 24 -5.71 -4.76 -5.18
N LEU A 25 -5.93 -3.58 -4.60
CA LEU A 25 -5.75 -3.41 -3.16
C LEU A 25 -6.82 -4.19 -2.38
N PRO A 26 -6.43 -4.91 -1.31
CA PRO A 26 -7.38 -5.62 -0.46
C PRO A 26 -8.22 -4.63 0.36
N GLY A 27 -9.41 -5.08 0.74
CA GLY A 27 -10.38 -4.28 1.48
C GLY A 27 -11.53 -3.74 0.63
N GLY A 28 -12.41 -2.99 1.28
CA GLY A 28 -13.58 -2.38 0.65
C GLY A 28 -13.37 -0.91 0.30
N THR A 29 -14.41 -0.25 -0.20
CA THR A 29 -14.38 1.18 -0.54
C THR A 29 -14.09 2.11 0.64
N LYS A 30 -14.26 1.62 1.87
CA LYS A 30 -13.94 2.34 3.11
C LYS A 30 -12.50 2.13 3.60
N THR A 31 -11.79 1.14 3.05
CA THR A 31 -10.41 0.87 3.42
C THR A 31 -9.50 1.96 2.86
N LYS A 32 -8.70 2.57 3.72
CA LYS A 32 -7.73 3.59 3.34
C LYS A 32 -6.33 3.03 3.52
N TRP A 33 -5.60 2.98 2.41
CA TRP A 33 -4.18 2.64 2.41
C TRP A 33 -3.36 3.93 2.36
N GLU A 34 -2.31 3.98 3.15
CA GLU A 34 -1.34 5.06 3.24
C GLU A 34 -0.05 4.57 2.60
N LEU A 35 0.43 5.24 1.56
CA LEU A 35 1.70 4.93 0.91
C LEU A 35 2.86 5.30 1.83
N LEU A 36 3.70 4.33 2.22
CA LEU A 36 4.90 4.58 3.02
C LEU A 36 6.16 4.64 2.16
N LEU A 37 6.24 3.81 1.12
CA LEU A 37 7.38 3.69 0.22
C LEU A 37 6.92 3.22 -1.16
N ASP A 38 7.40 3.86 -2.22
CA ASP A 38 7.35 3.35 -3.60
C ASP A 38 8.74 3.56 -4.23
N THR A 39 9.43 2.47 -4.58
CA THR A 39 10.76 2.58 -5.19
C THR A 39 10.74 3.18 -6.60
N ALA A 40 9.59 3.19 -7.26
CA ALA A 40 9.42 3.84 -8.57
C ALA A 40 9.14 5.35 -8.45
N GLN A 41 8.86 5.85 -7.24
CA GLN A 41 8.62 7.27 -6.96
C GLN A 41 9.41 7.72 -5.72
N PRO A 42 10.77 7.74 -5.80
CA PRO A 42 11.62 8.03 -4.64
C PRO A 42 11.40 9.44 -4.07
N ASP A 43 10.93 10.38 -4.89
CA ASP A 43 10.69 11.78 -4.49
C ASP A 43 9.26 12.03 -3.99
N ALA A 44 8.43 10.99 -3.87
CA ALA A 44 7.10 11.12 -3.28
C ALA A 44 7.23 11.47 -1.79
N ASN A 45 6.92 12.72 -1.45
CA ASN A 45 7.09 13.24 -0.10
C ASN A 45 5.95 12.84 0.83
N GLY A 46 6.28 12.02 1.83
CA GLY A 46 5.41 11.70 2.95
C GLY A 46 4.23 10.78 2.59
N PRO A 47 3.42 10.40 3.58
CA PRO A 47 2.41 9.40 3.37
C PRO A 47 1.20 9.95 2.61
N SER A 48 0.93 9.40 1.43
CA SER A 48 -0.23 9.76 0.61
C SER A 48 -1.33 8.71 0.72
N ALA A 49 -2.58 9.15 0.87
CA ALA A 49 -3.72 8.24 0.91
C ALA A 49 -4.01 7.70 -0.49
N VAL A 50 -3.83 6.40 -0.68
CA VAL A 50 -4.27 5.68 -1.87
C VAL A 50 -5.72 5.27 -1.67
N MET A 51 -6.61 5.94 -2.39
CA MET A 51 -8.02 5.55 -2.50
C MET A 51 -8.22 4.73 -3.76
N GLY A 52 -8.78 3.53 -3.63
CA GLY A 52 -9.29 2.81 -4.79
C GLY A 52 -8.88 1.35 -4.87
N ARG A 53 -9.38 0.70 -5.93
CA ARG A 53 -9.36 -0.75 -6.11
C ARG A 53 -8.09 -1.29 -6.75
N ALA A 54 -7.22 -0.43 -7.33
CA ALA A 54 -6.02 -0.90 -8.01
C ALA A 54 -4.84 0.09 -7.94
N TYR A 55 -3.65 -0.43 -7.68
CA TYR A 55 -2.36 0.25 -7.71
C TYR A 55 -1.60 -0.12 -8.99
N LYS A 56 -1.02 0.87 -9.69
CA LYS A 56 -0.16 0.61 -10.85
C LYS A 56 1.24 0.26 -10.36
N LEU A 57 1.54 -1.03 -10.23
CA LEU A 57 2.82 -1.50 -9.72
C LEU A 57 3.81 -1.62 -10.88
N VAL A 58 4.76 -0.69 -10.95
CA VAL A 58 5.73 -0.58 -12.06
C VAL A 58 6.63 -1.82 -12.10
N ALA A 59 7.16 -2.13 -13.28
CA ALA A 59 8.16 -3.19 -13.45
C ALA A 59 9.32 -3.03 -12.45
N ARG A 60 9.82 -4.15 -11.90
CA ARG A 60 10.98 -4.16 -10.99
C ARG A 60 10.87 -3.16 -9.83
N SER A 61 9.70 -3.08 -9.20
CA SER A 61 9.44 -2.14 -8.09
C SER A 61 8.90 -2.82 -6.84
N LEU A 62 9.05 -2.11 -5.71
CA LEU A 62 8.51 -2.46 -4.41
C LEU A 62 7.68 -1.30 -3.87
N VAL A 63 6.52 -1.62 -3.33
CA VAL A 63 5.63 -0.66 -2.68
C VAL A 63 5.22 -1.18 -1.30
N LEU A 64 5.28 -0.30 -0.30
CA LEU A 64 4.82 -0.58 1.06
C LEU A 64 3.67 0.37 1.39
N LEU A 65 2.51 -0.20 1.70
CA LEU A 65 1.35 0.54 2.19
C LEU A 65 1.05 0.16 3.64
N ARG A 66 0.41 1.08 4.36
CA ARG A 66 -0.13 0.89 5.70
C ARG A 66 -1.63 1.14 5.71
N GLN A 67 -2.37 0.32 6.44
CA GLN A 67 -3.73 0.60 6.88
C GLN A 67 -3.71 0.75 8.40
N LYS A 68 -4.11 1.92 8.89
CA LYS A 68 -4.30 2.14 10.32
C LYS A 68 -5.58 1.44 10.81
N PRO A 69 -5.63 1.02 12.09
CA PRO A 69 -6.87 0.60 12.73
C PRO A 69 -7.98 1.64 12.52
N SER A 70 -9.21 1.15 12.29
CA SER A 70 -10.41 2.00 12.16
C SER A 70 -10.95 2.42 13.52
#